data_AF-S4XPC0-F1
#
_entry.id   AF-S4XPC0-F1
#
_cell.length_a   1.000
_cell.length_b   1.000
_cell.length_c   1.000
_cell.angle_alpha   90.00
_cell.angle_beta   90.00
_cell.angle_gamma   90.00
#
_symmetry.space_group_name_H-M   'P 1'
#
loop_
_entity.id
_entity.type
_entity.pdbx_description
1 polymer ?
#
loop_
_entity_poly.entity_id
_entity_poly.type
_entity_poly.pdbx_seq_one_letter_code
_entity_poly.pdbx_strand_id
1 'polypeptide(L)'
;MPLRFTIEERFDASPEDVFRLATDIDSFGDWMPNFVRVERLTGDVAGKGTMWRETRKMFGKESTELFEVTAAEPGKSLDLFVDGKKGTTGRGEYRFRYVFEPQGAGTLLRMDGEIAGMGWFMETLGRLFIGSFKKAVHGDLKAMKTHLERRRAS
;
A
#
# COMPACT_ATOMS: atom_id res chain seq x y z
N MET A 1 5.31 20.78 -5.95
CA MET A 1 6.25 19.97 -5.12
C MET A 1 5.56 18.66 -4.76
N PRO A 2 6.26 17.51 -4.70
CA PRO A 2 5.62 16.27 -4.29
C PRO A 2 5.20 16.34 -2.81
N LEU A 3 3.99 15.87 -2.52
CA LEU A 3 3.50 15.70 -1.15
C LEU A 3 4.13 14.44 -0.57
N ARG A 4 4.75 14.56 0.60
CA ARG A 4 5.40 13.44 1.29
C ARG A 4 4.75 13.18 2.65
N PHE A 5 4.69 11.93 3.04
CA PHE A 5 4.26 11.55 4.37
C PHE A 5 4.85 10.20 4.79
N THR A 6 4.88 9.97 6.09
CA THR A 6 5.33 8.72 6.69
C THR A 6 4.24 8.21 7.63
N ILE A 7 4.06 6.90 7.67
CA ILE A 7 3.22 6.18 8.63
C ILE A 7 4.07 5.05 9.21
N GLU A 8 3.89 4.80 10.50
CA GLU A 8 4.54 3.70 11.19
C GLU A 8 3.47 2.88 11.92
N GLU A 9 3.56 1.56 11.83
CA GLU A 9 2.69 0.64 12.56
C GLU A 9 3.51 -0.57 13.06
N ARG A 10 3.22 -1.01 14.29
CA ARG A 10 3.92 -2.13 14.92
C ARG A 10 3.12 -3.42 14.76
N PHE A 11 3.78 -4.48 14.33
CA PHE A 11 3.23 -5.80 14.13
C PHE A 11 3.83 -6.77 15.14
N ASP A 12 3.00 -7.59 15.77
CA ASP A 12 3.46 -8.76 16.52
C ASP A 12 3.62 -9.95 15.56
N ALA A 13 4.52 -9.80 14.59
CA ALA A 13 4.87 -10.79 13.59
C ALA A 13 6.29 -10.53 13.07
N SER A 14 6.94 -11.56 12.51
CA SER A 14 8.28 -11.41 11.93
C SER A 14 8.23 -10.52 10.67
N PRO A 15 9.33 -9.83 10.31
CA PRO A 15 9.37 -9.00 9.10
C PRO A 15 9.01 -9.78 7.84
N GLU A 16 9.39 -11.06 7.78
CA GLU A 16 9.04 -11.96 6.68
C GLU A 16 7.54 -12.23 6.58
N ASP A 17 6.86 -12.44 7.71
CA ASP A 17 5.41 -12.68 7.71
C ASP A 17 4.64 -11.43 7.27
N VAL A 18 5.05 -10.26 7.75
CA VAL A 18 4.43 -8.98 7.36
C VAL A 18 4.69 -8.70 5.87
N PHE A 19 5.92 -8.92 5.39
CA PHE A 19 6.26 -8.79 3.98
C PHE A 19 5.45 -9.75 3.11
N ARG A 20 5.32 -11.02 3.52
CA ARG A 20 4.57 -12.04 2.78
C ARG A 20 3.11 -11.64 2.62
N LEU A 21 2.47 -11.16 3.68
CA LEU A 21 1.08 -10.69 3.59
C LEU A 21 0.94 -9.43 2.72
N ALA A 22 1.89 -8.48 2.83
CA ALA A 22 1.87 -7.26 2.02
C ALA A 22 2.08 -7.52 0.51
N THR A 23 2.65 -8.68 0.15
CA THR A 23 2.98 -9.06 -1.22
C THR A 23 2.11 -10.20 -1.77
N ASP A 24 1.27 -10.81 -0.92
CA ASP A 24 0.28 -11.81 -1.30
C ASP A 24 -0.97 -11.14 -1.88
N ILE A 25 -0.86 -10.75 -3.15
CA ILE A 25 -1.89 -10.02 -3.92
C ILE A 25 -3.23 -10.75 -3.88
N ASP A 26 -3.23 -12.09 -3.94
CA ASP A 26 -4.44 -12.89 -4.00
C ASP A 26 -5.20 -12.88 -2.66
N SER A 27 -4.49 -12.62 -1.54
CA SER A 27 -5.08 -12.47 -0.21
C SER A 27 -5.59 -11.07 0.12
N PHE A 28 -5.42 -10.08 -0.77
CA PHE A 28 -5.79 -8.68 -0.46
C PHE A 28 -7.27 -8.54 -0.06
N GLY A 29 -8.16 -9.36 -0.61
CA GLY A 29 -9.57 -9.37 -0.25
C GLY A 29 -9.87 -9.79 1.20
N ASP A 30 -8.94 -10.48 1.86
CA ASP A 30 -9.16 -11.01 3.21
C ASP A 30 -8.93 -9.97 4.32
N TRP A 31 -8.21 -8.89 4.01
CA TRP A 31 -7.79 -7.91 5.01
C TRP A 31 -7.90 -6.46 4.55
N MET A 32 -7.84 -6.16 3.25
CA MET A 32 -7.79 -4.79 2.78
C MET A 32 -9.18 -4.12 2.83
N PRO A 33 -9.33 -2.99 3.53
CA PRO A 33 -10.59 -2.25 3.58
C PRO A 33 -11.06 -1.78 2.19
N ASN A 34 -12.36 -1.80 1.94
CA ASN A 34 -12.97 -1.35 0.68
C ASN A 34 -12.47 -2.09 -0.58
N PHE A 35 -11.83 -3.25 -0.43
CA PHE A 35 -11.43 -4.08 -1.55
C PHE A 35 -12.65 -4.53 -2.36
N VAL A 36 -12.52 -4.52 -3.69
CA VAL A 36 -13.53 -5.06 -4.61
C VAL A 36 -12.96 -6.26 -5.35
N ARG A 37 -11.82 -6.06 -6.01
CA ARG A 37 -11.15 -7.09 -6.80
C ARG A 37 -9.71 -6.70 -7.12
N VAL A 38 -8.91 -7.70 -7.45
CA VAL A 38 -7.56 -7.52 -7.97
C VAL A 38 -7.37 -8.34 -9.24
N GLU A 39 -6.66 -7.77 -10.20
CA GLU A 39 -6.29 -8.44 -11.45
C GLU A 39 -4.78 -8.41 -11.59
N ARG A 40 -4.14 -9.57 -11.47
CA ARG A 40 -2.71 -9.72 -11.74
C ARG A 40 -2.46 -9.58 -13.24
N LEU A 41 -1.49 -8.75 -13.60
CA LEU A 41 -1.12 -8.50 -15.01
C LEU A 41 0.19 -9.18 -15.38
N THR A 42 1.16 -9.18 -14.48
CA THR A 42 2.50 -9.75 -14.70
C THR A 42 3.07 -10.28 -13.38
N GLY A 43 3.81 -11.39 -13.44
CA GLY A 43 4.64 -11.92 -12.35
C GLY A 43 3.87 -12.84 -11.38
N ASP A 44 4.40 -14.04 -11.16
CA ASP A 44 3.77 -15.06 -10.29
C ASP A 44 4.04 -14.77 -8.80
N VAL A 45 5.23 -14.28 -8.48
CA VAL A 45 5.66 -13.86 -7.15
C VAL A 45 5.84 -12.35 -7.18
N ALA A 46 5.39 -11.65 -6.14
CA ALA A 46 5.51 -10.20 -5.99
C ALA A 46 6.96 -9.70 -5.79
N GLY A 47 7.79 -9.96 -6.80
CA GLY A 47 9.11 -9.38 -6.99
C GLY A 47 9.06 -8.20 -7.95
N LYS A 48 10.22 -7.57 -8.17
CA LYS A 48 10.37 -6.44 -9.09
C LYS A 48 9.77 -6.73 -10.48
N GLY A 49 8.97 -5.79 -10.99
CA GLY A 49 8.27 -5.90 -12.28
C GLY A 49 6.90 -6.58 -12.20
N THR A 50 6.49 -7.08 -11.02
CA THR A 50 5.12 -7.56 -10.80
C THR A 50 4.16 -6.39 -10.92
N MET A 51 3.04 -6.60 -11.63
CA MET A 51 2.04 -5.57 -11.87
C MET A 51 0.64 -6.12 -11.65
N TRP A 52 -0.23 -5.30 -11.05
CA TRP A 52 -1.64 -5.65 -10.88
C TRP A 52 -2.54 -4.42 -10.95
N ARG A 53 -3.81 -4.63 -11.31
CA ARG A 53 -4.86 -3.63 -11.13
C ARG A 53 -5.62 -3.93 -9.86
N GLU A 54 -5.67 -2.96 -8.97
CA GLU A 54 -6.42 -3.02 -7.74
C GLU A 54 -7.67 -2.16 -7.86
N THR A 55 -8.85 -2.73 -7.60
CA THR A 55 -10.11 -1.98 -7.58
C THR A 55 -10.61 -1.86 -6.14
N ARG A 56 -10.82 -0.61 -5.69
CA ARG A 56 -11.33 -0.30 -4.35
C ARG A 56 -12.49 0.68 -4.40
N LYS A 57 -13.36 0.63 -3.40
CA LYS A 57 -14.43 1.63 -3.21
C LYS A 57 -13.87 2.87 -2.49
N MET A 58 -13.86 3.99 -3.19
CA MET A 58 -13.56 5.32 -2.64
C MET A 58 -14.80 6.20 -2.73
N PHE A 59 -15.26 6.75 -1.60
CA PHE A 59 -16.48 7.58 -1.53
C PHE A 59 -17.72 6.93 -2.18
N GLY A 60 -17.86 5.61 -2.03
CA GLY A 60 -18.97 4.84 -2.60
C GLY A 60 -18.85 4.54 -4.11
N LYS A 61 -17.77 4.97 -4.77
CA LYS A 61 -17.49 4.67 -6.19
C LYS A 61 -16.29 3.75 -6.31
N GLU A 62 -16.29 2.89 -7.31
CA GLU A 62 -15.13 2.05 -7.62
C GLU A 62 -14.05 2.89 -8.30
N SER A 63 -12.80 2.65 -7.89
CA SER A 63 -11.60 3.23 -8.46
C SER A 63 -10.60 2.11 -8.69
N THR A 64 -10.09 2.01 -9.91
CA THR A 64 -9.06 1.04 -10.30
C THR A 64 -7.73 1.75 -10.47
N GLU A 65 -6.69 1.28 -9.80
CA GLU A 65 -5.34 1.83 -9.93
C GLU A 65 -4.36 0.73 -10.36
N LEU A 66 -3.35 1.11 -11.15
CA LEU A 66 -2.32 0.19 -11.65
C LEU A 66 -1.09 0.27 -10.75
N PHE A 67 -0.78 -0.82 -10.07
CA PHE A 67 0.39 -0.95 -9.21
C PHE A 67 1.52 -1.71 -9.92
N GLU A 68 2.74 -1.32 -9.62
CA GLU A 68 3.98 -1.96 -10.06
C GLU A 68 4.95 -2.08 -8.88
N VAL A 69 5.58 -3.24 -8.73
CA VAL A 69 6.70 -3.42 -7.79
C VAL A 69 7.99 -2.91 -8.44
N THR A 70 8.56 -1.83 -7.93
CA THR A 70 9.82 -1.28 -8.45
C THR A 70 11.05 -1.87 -7.79
N ALA A 71 10.94 -2.33 -6.54
CA ALA A 71 11.96 -3.07 -5.81
C ALA A 71 11.30 -3.93 -4.71
N ALA A 72 11.91 -5.07 -4.39
CA ALA A 72 11.45 -5.93 -3.30
C ALA A 72 12.63 -6.69 -2.71
N GLU A 73 12.82 -6.57 -1.40
CA GLU A 73 13.75 -7.36 -0.60
C GLU A 73 12.95 -8.05 0.52
N PRO A 74 12.75 -9.37 0.44
CA PRO A 74 11.95 -10.11 1.42
C PRO A 74 12.35 -9.80 2.87
N GLY A 75 11.36 -9.43 3.69
CA GLY A 75 11.54 -9.10 5.10
C GLY A 75 12.32 -7.80 5.38
N LYS A 76 12.68 -7.01 4.36
CA LYS A 76 13.44 -5.75 4.52
C LYS A 76 12.74 -4.55 3.90
N SER A 77 12.35 -4.63 2.63
CA SER A 77 11.75 -3.51 1.93
C SER A 77 10.85 -3.93 0.76
N LEU A 78 9.87 -3.07 0.45
CA LEU A 78 9.02 -3.19 -0.72
C LEU A 78 8.77 -1.79 -1.27
N ASP A 79 9.07 -1.57 -2.54
CA ASP A 79 8.82 -0.30 -3.22
C ASP A 79 7.76 -0.51 -4.30
N LEU A 80 6.69 0.28 -4.21
CA LEU A 80 5.58 0.28 -5.14
C LEU A 80 5.49 1.61 -5.87
N PHE A 81 5.14 1.53 -7.15
CA PHE A 81 4.78 2.66 -7.97
C PHE A 81 3.34 2.52 -8.48
N VAL A 82 2.61 3.63 -8.48
CA VAL A 82 1.26 3.73 -9.06
C VAL A 82 1.25 4.84 -10.09
N ASP A 83 0.95 4.47 -11.32
CA ASP A 83 0.71 5.40 -12.42
C ASP A 83 -0.77 5.79 -12.45
N GLY A 84 -1.12 6.87 -11.75
CA GLY A 84 -2.50 7.33 -11.66
C GLY A 84 -3.09 7.79 -13.01
N LYS A 85 -2.27 8.01 -14.05
CA LYS A 85 -2.76 8.29 -15.42
C LYS A 85 -3.32 7.04 -16.10
N LYS A 86 -2.90 5.85 -15.65
CA LYS A 86 -3.38 4.56 -16.13
C LYS A 86 -4.51 3.99 -15.27
N GLY A 87 -4.86 4.68 -14.17
CA GLY A 87 -5.97 4.35 -13.28
C GLY A 87 -7.17 5.29 -13.43
N THR A 88 -8.19 5.07 -12.60
CA THR A 88 -9.41 5.88 -12.56
C THR A 88 -9.16 7.31 -12.11
N THR A 89 -8.11 7.54 -11.32
CA THR A 89 -7.71 8.91 -10.91
C THR A 89 -7.32 9.79 -12.11
N GLY A 90 -6.86 9.19 -13.21
CA GLY A 90 -6.49 9.86 -14.47
C GLY A 90 -5.31 10.84 -14.35
N ARG A 91 -4.65 10.91 -13.19
CA ARG A 91 -3.53 11.80 -12.90
C ARG A 91 -2.75 11.32 -11.68
N GLY A 92 -1.61 11.98 -11.46
CA GLY A 92 -0.78 11.73 -10.29
C GLY A 92 0.14 10.52 -10.46
N GLU A 93 1.23 10.57 -9.70
CA GLU A 93 2.18 9.47 -9.55
C GLU A 93 2.35 9.24 -8.06
N TYR A 94 2.23 7.99 -7.64
CA TYR A 94 2.35 7.61 -6.24
C TYR A 94 3.53 6.65 -6.08
N ARG A 95 4.39 6.92 -5.11
CA ARG A 95 5.49 6.04 -4.74
C ARG A 95 5.31 5.68 -3.27
N PHE A 96 5.33 4.39 -2.97
CA PHE A 96 5.26 3.87 -1.61
C PHE A 96 6.51 3.04 -1.34
N ARG A 97 7.19 3.36 -0.25
CA ARG A 97 8.34 2.60 0.23
C ARG A 97 8.01 2.05 1.60
N TYR A 98 7.94 0.73 1.68
CA TYR A 98 7.76 -0.01 2.93
C TYR A 98 9.13 -0.49 3.40
N VAL A 99 9.43 -0.28 4.68
CA VAL A 99 10.62 -0.77 5.38
C VAL A 99 10.15 -1.59 6.57
N PHE A 100 10.61 -2.83 6.64
CA PHE A 100 10.25 -3.79 7.68
C PHE A 100 11.42 -3.91 8.65
N GLU A 101 11.33 -3.22 9.78
CA GLU A 101 12.41 -3.20 10.77
C GLU A 101 12.13 -4.21 11.89
N PRO A 102 13.02 -5.18 12.16
CA PRO A 102 12.86 -6.09 13.29
C PRO A 102 12.82 -5.34 14.62
N GLN A 103 11.83 -5.63 15.47
CA GLN A 103 11.74 -5.16 16.85
C GLN A 103 11.46 -6.32 17.79
N GLY A 104 12.53 -6.95 18.30
CA GLY A 104 12.41 -8.16 19.11
C GLY A 104 11.79 -9.31 18.31
N ALA A 105 10.65 -9.82 18.77
CA ALA A 105 9.87 -10.83 18.05
C ALA A 105 8.86 -10.24 17.03
N GLY A 106 8.72 -8.91 17.01
CA GLY A 106 7.81 -8.19 16.13
C GLY A 106 8.52 -7.39 15.04
N THR A 107 7.75 -6.54 14.37
CA THR A 107 8.21 -5.68 13.27
C THR A 107 7.67 -4.27 13.44
N LEU A 108 8.52 -3.26 13.27
CA LEU A 108 8.08 -1.90 12.97
C LEU A 108 8.03 -1.75 11.46
N LEU A 109 6.83 -1.62 10.91
CA LEU A 109 6.64 -1.29 9.51
C LEU A 109 6.57 0.21 9.37
N ARG A 110 7.53 0.78 8.64
CA ARG A 110 7.52 2.16 8.21
C ARG A 110 7.13 2.24 6.74
N MET A 111 6.15 3.08 6.42
CA MET A 111 5.74 3.35 5.04
C MET A 111 5.90 4.83 4.74
N ASP A 112 6.77 5.13 3.79
CA ASP A 112 6.97 6.46 3.24
C ASP A 112 6.21 6.58 1.90
N GLY A 113 5.29 7.53 1.83
CA GLY A 113 4.49 7.83 0.66
C GLY A 113 4.88 9.16 0.02
N GLU A 114 4.98 9.16 -1.31
CA GLU A 114 5.20 10.35 -2.12
C GLU A 114 4.12 10.45 -3.20
N ILE A 115 3.46 11.61 -3.29
CA ILE A 115 2.43 11.90 -4.28
C ILE A 115 2.89 13.08 -5.12
N ALA A 116 3.07 12.86 -6.41
CA ALA A 116 3.49 13.86 -7.39
C ALA A 116 2.43 14.03 -8.49
N GLY A 117 2.57 15.07 -9.33
CA GLY A 117 1.78 15.18 -10.56
C GLY A 117 0.28 15.49 -10.38
N MET A 118 -0.13 15.99 -9.21
CA MET A 118 -1.53 16.34 -8.93
C MET A 118 -1.97 17.71 -9.50
N GLY A 119 -1.01 18.53 -9.94
CA GLY A 119 -1.22 19.88 -10.48
C GLY A 119 -1.30 20.95 -9.40
N TRP A 120 -0.96 22.19 -9.76
CA TRP A 120 -0.76 23.31 -8.83
C TRP A 120 -2.00 23.66 -7.98
N PHE A 121 -3.20 23.46 -8.51
CA PHE A 121 -4.47 23.74 -7.80
C PHE A 121 -4.84 22.66 -6.76
N MET A 122 -4.40 21.42 -6.96
CA MET A 122 -4.56 20.35 -5.96
C MET A 122 -3.42 20.37 -4.93
N GLU A 123 -2.28 21.02 -5.21
CA GLU A 123 -1.20 21.17 -4.21
C GLU A 123 -1.61 22.06 -3.02
N THR A 124 -2.49 23.05 -3.24
CA THR A 124 -3.02 23.93 -2.17
C THR A 124 -4.11 23.25 -1.34
N LEU A 125 -5.04 22.53 -1.97
CA LEU A 125 -6.02 21.64 -1.30
C LEU A 125 -5.37 20.34 -0.76
N GLY A 126 -4.15 20.04 -1.18
CA GLY A 126 -3.44 18.79 -0.96
C GLY A 126 -3.21 18.46 0.51
N ARG A 127 -3.14 19.48 1.38
CA ARG A 127 -3.05 19.29 2.84
C ARG A 127 -4.30 18.67 3.46
N LEU A 128 -5.49 18.88 2.88
CA LEU A 128 -6.70 18.24 3.35
C LEU A 128 -6.80 16.79 2.85
N PHE A 129 -6.43 16.58 1.58
CA PHE A 129 -6.38 15.26 0.96
C PHE A 129 -5.33 14.34 1.59
N ILE A 130 -4.14 14.86 1.93
CA ILE A 130 -3.08 14.05 2.56
C ILE A 130 -3.52 13.50 3.92
N GLY A 131 -4.36 14.23 4.68
CA GLY A 131 -4.91 13.72 5.93
C GLY A 131 -5.82 12.51 5.72
N SER A 132 -6.71 12.59 4.73
CA SER A 132 -7.59 11.48 4.36
C SER A 132 -6.80 10.29 3.78
N PHE A 133 -5.79 10.57 2.95
CA PHE A 133 -4.91 9.55 2.40
C PHE A 133 -4.11 8.84 3.49
N LYS A 134 -3.48 9.60 4.40
CA LYS A 134 -2.80 9.03 5.58
C LYS A 134 -3.74 8.17 6.40
N LYS A 135 -4.97 8.62 6.64
CA LYS A 135 -5.96 7.86 7.39
C LYS A 135 -6.35 6.56 6.69
N ALA A 136 -6.51 6.58 5.37
CA ALA A 136 -6.81 5.39 4.58
C ALA A 136 -5.66 4.38 4.67
N VAL A 137 -4.42 4.79 4.41
CA VAL A 137 -3.26 3.89 4.48
C VAL A 137 -3.02 3.39 5.90
N HIS A 138 -3.20 4.24 6.92
CA HIS A 138 -3.14 3.81 8.32
C HIS A 138 -4.22 2.75 8.64
N GLY A 139 -5.41 2.90 8.06
CA GLY A 139 -6.48 1.92 8.12
C GLY A 139 -6.08 0.59 7.50
N ASP A 140 -5.41 0.62 6.36
CA ASP A 140 -4.91 -0.57 5.67
C ASP A 140 -3.86 -1.31 6.51
N LEU A 141 -2.87 -0.58 7.07
CA LEU A 141 -1.85 -1.17 7.95
C LEU A 141 -2.45 -1.80 9.21
N LYS A 142 -3.45 -1.14 9.82
CA LYS A 142 -4.18 -1.68 10.96
C LYS A 142 -4.99 -2.93 10.62
N ALA A 143 -5.62 -2.96 9.45
CA ALA A 143 -6.39 -4.11 9.02
C ALA A 143 -5.47 -5.30 8.73
N MET A 144 -4.32 -5.06 8.09
CA MET A 144 -3.27 -6.05 7.88
C MET A 144 -2.76 -6.63 9.20
N LYS A 145 -2.50 -5.77 10.20
CA LYS A 145 -2.10 -6.18 11.55
C LYS A 145 -3.15 -7.06 12.22
N THR A 146 -4.40 -6.60 12.22
CA THR A 146 -5.53 -7.34 12.81
C THR A 146 -5.69 -8.72 12.17
N HIS A 147 -5.48 -8.81 10.85
CA HIS A 147 -5.55 -10.07 10.12
C HIS A 147 -4.42 -11.04 10.54
N LEU A 148 -3.18 -10.57 10.67
CA LEU A 148 -2.05 -11.38 11.15
C LEU A 148 -2.27 -11.88 12.58
N GLU A 149 -2.75 -11.02 13.48
CA GLU A 149 -3.04 -11.38 14.87
C GLU A 149 -4.11 -12.47 14.95
N ARG A 150 -5.16 -12.41 14.11
CA ARG A 150 -6.20 -13.44 14.03
C ARG A 150 -5.66 -14.77 13.52
N ARG A 151 -4.84 -14.77 12.47
CA ARG A 151 -4.23 -16.00 11.91
C ARG A 151 -3.31 -16.72 12.89
N ARG A 152 -2.68 -15.99 13.83
CA ARG A 152 -1.83 -16.58 14.87
C ARG A 152 -2.61 -17.18 16.05
N ALA A 153 -3.84 -16.72 16.27
CA ALA A 153 -4.69 -17.17 17.37
C ALA A 153 -5.57 -18.40 17.04
N SER A 154 -5.65 -18.76 15.75
CA SER A 154 -6.38 -19.91 15.21
C SER A 154 -5.46 -21.10 14.97
#